data_AF-A0A800FHL3-F1
#
_entry.id   AF-A0A800FHL3-F1
#
_cell.length_a   1.000
_cell.length_b   1.000
_cell.length_c   1.000
_cell.angle_alpha   90.00
_cell.angle_beta   90.00
_cell.angle_gamma   90.00
#
_symmetry.space_group_name_H-M   'P 1'
#
loop_
_entity.id
_entity.type
_entity.pdbx_description
1 polymer ?
#
loop_
_entity_poly.entity_id
_entity_poly.type
_entity_poly.pdbx_seq_one_letter_code
_entity_poly.pdbx_strand_id
1 'polypeptide(L)'
;MPLITGDGLKDNIQKRMDHFGYRNYKAVVNVGGGVASLGTSFNLRLLSPGVVYRKDIEAISRSGGVEGAVVKFIKRNIPLIHVLNIKNLTEELGIAFAPIPLPDIGKGPLYAVEKYNLTVTMLSFLLVSGMVFGIGWRSHQQIKQRMMGHEPDSVI
;
A
#
# COMPACT_ATOMS: atom_id res chain seq x y z
N MET A 1 -12.96 -24.44 15.72
CA MET A 1 -12.46 -25.68 15.09
C MET A 1 -11.96 -25.37 13.68
N PRO A 2 -10.86 -25.98 13.19
CA PRO A 2 -10.38 -25.79 11.82
C PRO A 2 -11.36 -26.37 10.78
N LEU A 3 -11.61 -25.62 9.70
CA LEU A 3 -12.51 -26.01 8.62
C LEU A 3 -12.01 -27.23 7.82
N ILE A 4 -10.69 -27.36 7.67
CA ILE A 4 -10.02 -28.44 6.94
C ILE A 4 -8.97 -29.06 7.86
N THR A 5 -9.13 -30.36 8.14
CA THR A 5 -8.25 -31.13 9.03
C THR A 5 -7.86 -32.44 8.36
N GLY A 6 -6.57 -32.74 8.40
CA GLY A 6 -6.00 -33.99 7.93
C GLY A 6 -4.98 -34.59 8.86
N ASP A 7 -4.64 -35.85 8.61
CA ASP A 7 -3.83 -36.70 9.51
C ASP A 7 -2.33 -36.38 9.42
N GLY A 8 -1.93 -35.57 8.44
CA GLY A 8 -0.56 -35.11 8.25
C GLY A 8 -0.46 -33.95 7.26
N LEU A 9 0.74 -33.45 7.01
CA LEU A 9 0.96 -32.29 6.14
C LEU A 9 0.44 -32.53 4.72
N LYS A 10 0.79 -33.68 4.12
CA LYS A 10 0.36 -34.04 2.75
C LYS A 10 -1.17 -34.15 2.65
N ASP A 11 -1.82 -34.79 3.62
CA ASP A 11 -3.27 -34.91 3.68
C ASP A 11 -3.94 -33.54 3.85
N ASN A 12 -3.39 -32.69 4.72
CA ASN A 12 -3.87 -31.31 4.89
C ASN A 12 -3.76 -30.47 3.61
N ILE A 13 -2.69 -30.65 2.83
CA ILE A 13 -2.53 -30.00 1.52
C ILE A 13 -3.54 -30.57 0.53
N GLN A 14 -3.69 -31.90 0.48
CA GLN A 14 -4.59 -32.56 -0.46
C GLN A 14 -6.04 -32.14 -0.22
N LYS A 15 -6.53 -32.18 1.02
CA LYS A 15 -7.90 -31.74 1.38
C LYS A 15 -8.17 -30.28 1.01
N ARG A 16 -7.16 -29.39 1.07
CA ARG A 16 -7.27 -28.01 0.56
C ARG A 16 -7.41 -27.97 -0.95
N MET A 17 -6.65 -28.79 -1.67
CA MET A 17 -6.76 -28.89 -3.12
C MET A 17 -8.06 -29.54 -3.56
N ASP A 18 -8.62 -30.48 -2.81
CA ASP A 18 -9.93 -31.07 -3.10
C ASP A 18 -11.04 -30.02 -2.88
N HIS A 19 -10.90 -29.16 -1.87
CA HIS A 19 -11.92 -28.14 -1.61
C HIS A 19 -11.83 -26.93 -2.56
N PHE A 20 -10.62 -26.44 -2.85
CA PHE A 20 -10.41 -25.19 -3.60
C PHE A 20 -9.85 -25.40 -5.01
N GLY A 21 -9.24 -26.54 -5.29
CA GLY A 21 -8.43 -26.74 -6.49
C GLY A 21 -9.20 -26.92 -7.80
N TYR A 22 -10.52 -27.11 -7.77
CA TYR A 22 -11.32 -27.28 -8.99
C TYR A 22 -11.73 -25.96 -9.65
N ARG A 23 -11.52 -24.82 -8.97
CA ARG A 23 -11.90 -23.49 -9.48
C ARG A 23 -10.70 -22.80 -10.13
N ASN A 24 -10.97 -22.08 -11.22
CA ASN A 24 -10.01 -21.19 -11.83
C ASN A 24 -10.17 -19.77 -11.24
N TYR A 25 -9.45 -19.51 -10.16
CA TYR A 25 -9.46 -18.20 -9.53
C TYR A 25 -8.64 -17.18 -10.33
N LYS A 26 -9.03 -15.90 -10.25
CA LYS A 26 -8.20 -14.80 -10.77
C LYS A 26 -6.96 -14.55 -9.92
N ALA A 27 -7.04 -14.85 -8.61
CA ALA A 27 -5.94 -14.76 -7.66
C ALA A 27 -6.24 -15.62 -6.42
N VAL A 28 -5.21 -16.01 -5.68
CA VAL A 28 -5.31 -16.63 -4.36
C VAL A 28 -4.74 -15.67 -3.32
N VAL A 29 -5.40 -15.53 -2.17
CA VAL A 29 -4.88 -14.74 -1.04
C VAL A 29 -4.44 -15.70 0.06
N ASN A 30 -3.17 -15.63 0.46
CA ASN A 30 -2.67 -16.37 1.62
C ASN A 30 -2.34 -15.41 2.76
N VAL A 31 -2.88 -15.68 3.94
CA VAL A 31 -2.63 -14.91 5.16
C VAL A 31 -1.88 -15.80 6.15
N GLY A 32 -0.69 -15.35 6.56
CA GLY A 32 0.15 -16.04 7.54
C GLY A 32 1.06 -17.14 6.98
N GLY A 33 1.72 -17.84 7.90
CA GLY A 33 2.85 -18.74 7.63
C GLY A 33 2.54 -20.26 7.67
N GLY A 34 1.27 -20.66 7.51
CA GLY A 34 0.87 -22.05 7.74
C GLY A 34 1.56 -23.05 6.82
N VAL A 35 2.14 -24.12 7.39
CA VAL A 35 2.89 -25.16 6.65
C VAL A 35 2.05 -25.88 5.59
N ALA A 36 0.74 -26.03 5.77
CA ALA A 36 -0.13 -26.62 4.75
C ALA A 36 -0.37 -25.67 3.54
N SER A 37 -0.30 -24.35 3.76
CA SER A 37 -0.43 -23.38 2.68
C SER A 37 0.89 -23.24 1.92
N LEU A 38 2.00 -23.08 2.64
CA LEU A 38 3.30 -22.73 2.07
C LEU A 38 4.17 -23.96 1.76
N GLY A 39 3.98 -25.06 2.49
CA GLY A 39 4.78 -26.27 2.40
C GLY A 39 5.98 -26.22 3.35
N THR A 40 7.02 -27.00 3.03
CA THR A 40 8.26 -27.04 3.83
C THR A 40 9.03 -25.72 3.79
N SER A 41 9.90 -25.49 4.78
CA SER A 41 10.64 -24.23 5.00
C SER A 41 11.40 -23.69 3.78
N PHE A 42 11.82 -24.54 2.84
CA PHE A 42 12.41 -24.12 1.57
C PHE A 42 11.47 -23.25 0.73
N ASN A 43 10.16 -23.49 0.78
CA ASN A 43 9.17 -22.74 0.02
C ASN A 43 8.93 -21.34 0.59
N LEU A 44 9.20 -21.12 1.88
CA LEU A 44 9.01 -19.81 2.54
C LEU A 44 9.95 -18.75 1.98
N ARG A 45 11.15 -19.16 1.55
CA ARG A 45 12.13 -18.24 0.94
C ARG A 45 11.80 -17.93 -0.53
N LEU A 46 11.01 -18.78 -1.18
CA LEU A 46 10.54 -18.62 -2.56
C LEU A 46 9.25 -17.81 -2.65
N LEU A 47 8.49 -17.72 -1.56
CA LEU A 47 7.22 -16.99 -1.49
C LEU A 47 7.41 -15.75 -0.61
N SER A 48 8.02 -14.71 -1.19
CA SER A 48 8.12 -13.41 -0.53
C SER A 48 6.72 -12.81 -0.26
N PRO A 49 6.56 -11.99 0.80
CA PRO A 49 5.35 -11.20 0.98
C PRO A 49 5.07 -10.32 -0.25
N GLY A 50 3.80 -10.11 -0.59
CA GLY A 50 3.37 -9.32 -1.73
C GLY A 50 2.71 -10.15 -2.85
N VAL A 51 2.81 -9.68 -4.10
CA VAL A 51 2.21 -10.36 -5.25
C VAL A 51 3.25 -11.28 -5.89
N VAL A 52 2.94 -12.58 -5.94
CA VAL A 52 3.81 -13.62 -6.47
C VAL A 52 3.18 -14.22 -7.73
N TYR A 53 3.91 -14.16 -8.84
CA TYR A 53 3.55 -14.79 -10.11
C TYR A 53 4.36 -16.06 -10.33
N ARG A 54 3.96 -16.84 -11.35
CA ARG A 54 4.65 -18.09 -11.69
C ARG A 54 6.13 -17.89 -12.03
N LYS A 55 6.47 -16.78 -12.68
CA LYS A 55 7.86 -16.45 -13.04
C LYS A 55 8.74 -16.13 -11.83
N ASP A 56 8.13 -15.80 -10.69
CA ASP A 56 8.84 -15.38 -9.48
C ASP A 56 9.21 -16.57 -8.59
N ILE A 57 8.70 -17.78 -8.89
CA ILE A 57 8.99 -18.99 -8.13
C ILE A 57 9.90 -19.94 -8.91
N GLU A 58 10.97 -20.41 -8.26
CA GLU A 58 11.80 -21.48 -8.81
C GLU A 58 11.10 -22.83 -8.67
N ALA A 59 11.41 -23.75 -9.59
CA ALA A 59 10.95 -25.13 -9.47
C ALA A 59 11.60 -25.76 -8.22
N ILE A 60 10.78 -26.28 -7.32
CA ILE A 60 11.24 -27.00 -6.12
C ILE A 60 11.94 -28.28 -6.59
N SER A 61 13.27 -28.23 -6.70
CA SER A 61 14.11 -29.29 -7.24
C SER A 61 14.78 -30.15 -6.17
N ARG A 62 14.61 -29.82 -4.88
CA ARG A 62 15.22 -30.58 -3.78
C ARG A 62 14.39 -31.81 -3.42
N SER A 63 15.06 -32.96 -3.45
CA SER A 63 14.60 -34.22 -2.85
C SER A 63 14.12 -33.99 -1.41
N GLY A 64 12.84 -34.28 -1.14
CA GLY A 64 12.23 -34.21 0.19
C GLY A 64 11.37 -32.98 0.50
N GLY A 65 11.31 -31.98 -0.39
CA GLY A 65 10.41 -30.82 -0.22
C GLY A 65 8.93 -31.19 -0.41
N VAL A 66 8.05 -30.63 0.42
CA VAL A 66 6.58 -30.74 0.23
C VAL A 66 6.03 -29.42 -0.26
N GLU A 67 5.38 -29.44 -1.42
CA GLU A 67 4.70 -28.29 -2.01
C GLU A 67 3.44 -27.92 -1.26
N GLY A 68 3.35 -26.69 -0.78
CA GLY A 68 2.14 -26.16 -0.16
C GLY A 68 0.99 -25.98 -1.16
N ALA A 69 -0.22 -25.84 -0.65
CA ALA A 69 -1.41 -25.64 -1.47
C ALA A 69 -1.28 -24.41 -2.40
N VAL A 70 -0.74 -23.29 -1.91
CA VAL A 70 -0.66 -22.04 -2.71
C VAL A 70 0.30 -22.14 -3.89
N VAL A 71 1.38 -22.93 -3.74
CA VAL A 71 2.36 -23.19 -4.80
C VAL A 71 1.69 -23.90 -5.98
N LYS A 72 0.75 -24.81 -5.70
CA LYS A 72 0.00 -25.52 -6.74
C LYS A 72 -0.88 -24.58 -7.56
N PHE A 73 -1.42 -23.51 -6.95
CA PHE A 73 -2.16 -22.47 -7.68
C PHE A 73 -1.24 -21.59 -8.52
N ILE A 74 -0.09 -21.16 -7.99
CA ILE A 74 0.90 -20.40 -8.76
C ILE A 74 1.37 -21.18 -9.99
N LYS A 75 1.62 -22.49 -9.85
CA LYS A 75 1.96 -23.41 -10.96
C LYS A 75 0.81 -23.62 -11.95
N ARG A 76 -0.39 -23.11 -11.70
CA ARG A 76 -1.50 -23.07 -12.66
C ARG A 76 -1.67 -21.69 -13.29
N ASN A 77 -0.65 -20.82 -13.17
CA ASN A 77 -0.69 -19.41 -13.59
C ASN A 77 -1.74 -18.57 -12.85
N ILE A 78 -2.06 -18.93 -11.61
CA ILE A 78 -2.93 -18.12 -10.75
C ILE A 78 -2.04 -17.31 -9.80
N PRO A 79 -2.06 -15.96 -9.85
CA PRO A 79 -1.23 -15.13 -8.99
C PRO A 79 -1.60 -15.29 -7.51
N LEU A 80 -0.60 -15.21 -6.65
CA LEU A 80 -0.75 -15.25 -5.20
C LEU A 80 -0.56 -13.85 -4.62
N ILE A 81 -1.46 -13.44 -3.73
CA ILE A 81 -1.29 -12.30 -2.83
C ILE A 81 -0.91 -12.89 -1.47
N HIS A 82 0.37 -12.80 -1.12
CA HIS A 82 0.90 -13.34 0.11
C HIS A 82 1.01 -12.27 1.19
N VAL A 83 0.06 -12.26 2.12
CA VAL A 83 0.08 -11.43 3.31
C VAL A 83 0.82 -12.19 4.42
N LEU A 84 2.06 -11.78 4.68
CA LEU A 84 2.89 -12.34 5.74
C LEU A 84 3.53 -11.21 6.53
N ASN A 85 3.85 -11.48 7.80
CA ASN A 85 4.46 -10.51 8.71
C ASN A 85 3.69 -9.18 8.74
N ILE A 86 2.44 -9.26 9.21
CA ILE A 86 1.51 -8.12 9.19
C ILE A 86 2.05 -6.90 9.94
N LYS A 87 2.89 -7.08 10.96
CA LYS A 87 3.55 -5.98 11.66
C LYS A 87 4.47 -5.19 10.75
N ASN A 88 5.44 -5.86 10.11
CA ASN A 88 6.35 -5.20 9.18
C ASN A 88 5.59 -4.59 8.00
N LEU A 89 4.58 -5.30 7.48
CA LEU A 89 3.74 -4.79 6.40
C LEU A 89 3.02 -3.48 6.78
N THR A 90 2.47 -3.41 7.99
CA THR A 90 1.83 -2.17 8.47
C THR A 90 2.83 -1.04 8.66
N GLU A 91 4.03 -1.33 9.14
CA GLU A 91 5.11 -0.33 9.29
C GLU A 91 5.55 0.22 7.92
N GLU A 92 5.78 -0.64 6.94
CA GLU A 92 6.15 -0.26 5.56
C GLU A 92 5.08 0.59 4.87
N LEU A 93 3.80 0.31 5.14
CA LEU A 93 2.67 1.04 4.57
C LEU A 93 2.27 2.29 5.37
N GLY A 94 2.93 2.58 6.51
CA GLY A 94 2.57 3.69 7.39
C GLY A 94 1.18 3.54 8.02
N ILE A 95 0.71 2.31 8.21
CA ILE A 95 -0.59 1.98 8.78
C ILE A 95 -0.40 1.60 10.26
N ALA A 96 -1.31 2.05 11.12
CA ALA A 96 -1.31 1.63 12.52
C ALA A 96 -1.48 0.10 12.63
N PHE A 97 -0.62 -0.54 13.41
CA PHE A 97 -0.78 -1.95 13.76
C PHE A 97 -1.92 -2.10 14.77
N ALA A 98 -2.95 -2.90 14.42
CA ALA A 98 -4.11 -3.17 15.26
C ALA A 98 -4.74 -1.90 15.90
N PRO A 99 -5.22 -0.93 15.07
CA PRO A 99 -5.73 0.33 15.56
C PRO A 99 -6.97 0.16 16.43
N ILE A 100 -7.08 1.00 17.46
CA ILE A 100 -8.24 1.08 18.35
C ILE A 100 -8.69 2.55 18.38
N PRO A 101 -9.93 2.88 17.95
CA PRO A 101 -10.93 1.97 17.36
C PRO A 101 -10.51 1.48 15.96
N LEU A 102 -11.14 0.40 15.49
CA LEU A 102 -10.98 -0.03 14.10
C LEU A 102 -11.53 1.05 13.16
N PRO A 103 -10.84 1.35 12.05
CA PRO A 103 -11.35 2.29 11.05
C PRO A 103 -12.60 1.71 10.38
N ASP A 104 -13.49 2.60 9.91
CA ASP A 104 -14.64 2.20 9.11
C ASP A 104 -14.18 1.46 7.84
N ILE A 105 -14.96 0.47 7.42
CA ILE A 105 -14.71 -0.27 6.17
C ILE A 105 -14.72 0.71 5.00
N GLY A 106 -13.72 0.59 4.11
CA GLY A 106 -13.56 1.49 2.97
C GLY A 106 -12.83 2.80 3.28
N LYS A 107 -12.46 3.05 4.55
CA LYS A 107 -11.66 4.21 4.94
C LYS A 107 -10.22 3.83 5.27
N GLY A 108 -9.31 4.75 4.99
CA GLY A 108 -7.89 4.63 5.30
C GLY A 108 -6.98 4.49 4.07
N PRO A 109 -5.66 4.56 4.28
CA PRO A 109 -4.66 4.66 3.21
C PRO A 109 -4.61 3.42 2.29
N LEU A 110 -5.16 2.28 2.74
CA LEU A 110 -5.24 1.06 1.93
C LEU A 110 -6.35 1.13 0.86
N TYR A 111 -7.43 1.88 1.10
CA TYR A 111 -8.59 1.92 0.21
C TYR A 111 -8.50 3.04 -0.83
N ALA A 112 -7.95 4.18 -0.45
CA ALA A 112 -7.85 5.33 -1.32
C ALA A 112 -6.57 6.12 -1.05
N VAL A 113 -5.99 6.66 -2.13
CA VAL A 113 -4.91 7.65 -2.05
C VAL A 113 -5.54 9.01 -2.34
N GLU A 114 -5.50 9.91 -1.35
CA GLU A 114 -5.92 11.29 -1.56
C GLU A 114 -5.01 11.95 -2.60
N LYS A 115 -5.61 12.47 -3.67
CA LYS A 115 -4.91 13.22 -4.71
C LYS A 115 -5.41 14.64 -4.74
N TYR A 116 -4.49 15.59 -4.64
CA TYR A 116 -4.80 17.01 -4.82
C TYR A 116 -4.96 17.34 -6.30
N ASN A 117 -5.97 18.15 -6.62
CA ASN A 117 -6.12 18.68 -7.98
C ASN A 117 -5.10 19.79 -8.21
N LEU A 118 -4.00 19.45 -8.88
CA LEU A 118 -2.88 20.38 -9.15
C LEU A 118 -3.32 21.65 -9.89
N THR A 119 -4.35 21.58 -10.73
CA THR A 119 -4.88 22.76 -11.42
C THR A 119 -5.49 23.74 -10.43
N VAL A 120 -6.34 23.25 -9.52
CA VAL A 120 -6.96 24.07 -8.47
C VAL A 120 -5.89 24.63 -7.53
N THR A 121 -4.90 23.80 -7.17
CA THR A 121 -3.77 24.24 -6.34
C THR A 121 -2.99 25.37 -7.01
N MET A 122 -2.65 25.25 -8.29
CA MET A 122 -1.93 26.29 -9.04
C MET A 122 -2.72 27.59 -9.17
N LEU A 123 -4.02 27.49 -9.47
CA LEU A 123 -4.88 28.68 -9.53
C LEU A 123 -4.93 29.39 -8.18
N SER A 124 -5.14 28.63 -7.10
CA SER A 124 -5.17 29.18 -5.74
C SER A 124 -3.84 29.83 -5.36
N PHE A 125 -2.71 29.19 -5.69
CA PHE A 125 -1.37 29.71 -5.46
C PHE A 125 -1.15 31.05 -6.18
N LEU A 126 -1.44 31.12 -7.48
CA LEU A 126 -1.29 32.35 -8.27
C LEU A 126 -2.16 33.48 -7.73
N LEU A 127 -3.38 33.17 -7.29
CA LEU A 127 -4.33 34.14 -6.77
C LEU A 127 -3.82 34.75 -5.45
N VAL A 128 -3.38 33.91 -4.51
CA VAL A 128 -2.79 34.34 -3.23
C VAL A 128 -1.51 35.14 -3.46
N SER A 129 -0.58 34.64 -4.28
CA SER A 129 0.64 35.37 -4.61
C SER A 129 0.32 36.73 -5.24
N GLY A 130 -0.60 36.77 -6.20
CA GLY A 130 -1.02 38.01 -6.86
C GLY A 130 -1.58 39.04 -5.88
N MET A 131 -2.39 38.62 -4.90
CA MET A 131 -2.90 39.50 -3.85
C MET A 131 -1.77 40.06 -2.97
N VAL A 132 -0.84 39.20 -2.52
CA VAL A 132 0.29 39.62 -1.69
C VAL A 132 1.17 40.63 -2.44
N PHE A 133 1.52 40.34 -3.69
CA PHE A 133 2.30 41.26 -4.52
C PHE A 133 1.54 42.57 -4.80
N GLY A 134 0.23 42.50 -5.07
CA GLY A 134 -0.60 43.67 -5.32
C GLY A 134 -0.70 44.61 -4.12
N ILE A 135 -0.92 44.05 -2.91
CA ILE A 135 -0.95 44.83 -1.67
C ILE A 135 0.43 45.41 -1.37
N GLY A 136 1.49 44.61 -1.51
CA GLY A 136 2.87 45.06 -1.30
C GLY A 136 3.23 46.23 -2.23
N TRP A 137 2.87 46.14 -3.51
CA TRP A 137 3.07 47.21 -4.48
C TRP A 137 2.30 48.48 -4.12
N ARG A 138 1.01 48.35 -3.81
CA ARG A 138 0.16 49.49 -3.42
C ARG A 138 0.68 50.18 -2.16
N SER A 139 1.10 49.39 -1.16
CA SER A 139 1.71 49.90 0.07
C SER A 139 2.99 50.70 -0.23
N HIS A 140 3.89 50.15 -1.06
CA HIS A 140 5.12 50.84 -1.45
C HIS A 140 4.85 52.15 -2.19
N GLN A 141 3.88 52.16 -3.12
CA GLN A 141 3.47 53.37 -3.84
C GLN A 141 2.87 54.43 -2.88
N GLN A 142 2.04 54.02 -1.91
CA GLN A 142 1.50 54.95 -0.91
C GLN A 142 2.59 55.56 -0.02
N ILE A 143 3.59 54.79 0.39
CA ILE A 143 4.74 55.30 1.15
C ILE A 143 5.51 56.33 0.31
N LYS A 144 5.80 56.00 -0.96
CA LYS A 144 6.50 56.90 -1.88
C LYS A 144 5.74 58.21 -2.11
N GLN A 145 4.41 58.15 -2.28
CA GLN A 145 3.57 59.34 -2.44
C GLN A 145 3.55 60.22 -1.18
N ARG A 146 3.50 59.61 0.03
CA ARG A 146 3.59 60.37 1.29
C ARG A 146 4.94 61.05 1.49
N MET A 147 6.04 60.41 1.07
CA MET A 147 7.37 61.02 1.12
C MET A 147 7.52 62.21 0.17
N MET A 148 6.96 62.14 -1.04
CA MET A 148 7.01 63.26 -2.00
C MET A 148 6.05 64.41 -1.64
N GLY A 149 4.96 64.12 -0.91
CA GLY A 149 4.00 65.13 -0.44
C GLY A 149 4.35 65.78 0.90
N HIS A 150 5.45 65.36 1.55
CA HIS A 150 6.02 66.01 2.74
C HIS A 150 7.49 66.35 2.43
N GLU A 151 7.72 67.19 1.42
CA GLU A 151 8.91 68.05 1.49
C GLU A 151 8.64 69.05 2.62
N PRO A 152 9.52 69.18 3.61
CA PRO A 152 9.37 70.19 4.64
C PRO A 152 9.45 71.53 3.92
N ASP A 153 8.37 72.31 4.01
CA ASP A 153 8.44 73.74 3.79
C ASP A 153 9.71 74.23 4.51
N SER A 154 10.55 74.84 3.70
CA SER A 154 11.81 75.43 4.08
C SER A 154 11.50 76.52 5.11
N VAL A 155 11.55 76.17 6.39
CA VAL A 155 11.54 77.18 7.46
C VAL A 155 12.98 77.66 7.59
N ILE A 156 13.20 78.79 6.94
CA ILE A 156 14.25 79.76 7.22
C ILE A 156 14.17 80.18 8.69
#